data_AF-A0A0A7MF37-F1
#
_entry.id   AF-A0A0A7MF37-F1
#
_cell.length_a   1.000
_cell.length_b   1.000
_cell.length_c   1.000
_cell.angle_alpha   90.00
_cell.angle_beta   90.00
_cell.angle_gamma   90.00
#
_symmetry.space_group_name_H-M   'P 1'
#
loop_
_entity.id
_entity.type
_entity.pdbx_description
1 polymer ?
#
loop_
_entity_poly.entity_id
_entity_poly.type
_entity_poly.pdbx_seq_one_letter_code
_entity_poly.pdbx_strand_id
1 'polypeptide(L)'
;MRKKQPASFSQKFPKADPLALRLLRRLLAFDPKDRPSAEEALADPYFNGLAKVEREPSCQPIPKLEFEFEGRRVTKEDIKELIFEEILEYHPQLLKEHISGTDRRNFVHLSAVDQFKKRFAELEENGGENGSAVSTQRKHSSLPRQSFNPR
;
A
#
# COMPACT_ATOMS: atom_id res chain seq x y z
N MET A 1 34.76 -13.74 14.61
CA MET A 1 33.65 -13.82 15.58
C MET A 1 33.55 -15.25 16.12
N ARG A 2 33.36 -15.44 17.44
CA ARG A 2 33.19 -16.77 18.03
C ARG A 2 31.84 -17.36 17.60
N LYS A 3 31.83 -18.55 16.98
CA LYS A 3 30.59 -19.24 16.63
C LYS A 3 29.84 -19.61 17.91
N LYS A 4 28.63 -19.05 18.09
CA LYS A 4 27.73 -19.42 19.18
C LYS A 4 26.90 -20.62 18.74
N GLN A 5 26.70 -21.56 19.65
CA GLN A 5 25.78 -22.66 19.38
C GLN A 5 24.34 -22.13 19.30
N PRO A 6 23.50 -22.65 18.39
CA PRO A 6 22.10 -22.27 18.32
C PRO A 6 21.40 -22.54 19.65
N ALA A 7 20.64 -21.56 20.15
CA ALA A 7 19.82 -21.76 21.33
C ALA A 7 18.68 -22.75 21.05
N SER A 8 18.40 -23.67 21.97
CA SER A 8 17.29 -24.61 21.82
C SER A 8 15.94 -23.90 21.97
N PHE A 9 15.12 -23.94 20.92
CA PHE A 9 13.78 -23.34 20.95
C PHE A 9 12.85 -24.05 21.92
N SER A 10 12.96 -25.37 22.09
CA SER A 10 12.17 -26.11 23.08
C SER A 10 12.47 -25.69 24.52
N GLN A 11 13.72 -25.31 24.82
CA GLN A 11 14.08 -24.78 26.15
C GLN A 11 13.55 -23.35 26.34
N LYS A 12 13.58 -22.53 25.29
CA LYS A 12 13.10 -21.15 25.34
C LYS A 12 11.58 -21.05 25.39
N PHE A 13 10.89 -21.99 24.74
CA PHE A 13 9.44 -22.04 24.61
C PHE A 13 8.91 -23.42 25.03
N PRO A 14 8.97 -23.77 26.33
CA PRO A 14 8.67 -25.12 26.79
C PRO A 14 7.21 -25.55 26.64
N LYS A 15 6.28 -24.61 26.46
CA LYS A 15 4.84 -24.85 26.29
C LYS A 15 4.39 -24.83 24.83
N ALA A 16 5.29 -24.54 23.90
CA ALA A 16 4.94 -24.43 22.50
C ALA A 16 4.84 -25.82 21.85
N ASP A 17 3.96 -25.93 20.85
CA ASP A 17 3.80 -27.15 20.08
C ASP A 17 5.11 -27.54 19.35
N PRO A 18 5.54 -28.81 19.39
CA PRO A 18 6.77 -29.24 18.75
C PRO A 18 6.83 -29.00 17.23
N LEU A 19 5.70 -29.12 16.52
CA LEU A 19 5.61 -28.85 15.09
C LEU A 19 5.75 -27.35 14.82
N ALA A 20 5.15 -26.49 15.66
CA ALA A 20 5.34 -25.04 15.59
C ALA A 20 6.82 -24.66 15.73
N LEU A 21 7.51 -25.25 16.71
CA LEU A 21 8.93 -24.98 16.95
C LEU A 21 9.82 -25.47 15.81
N ARG A 22 9.46 -26.61 15.19
CA ARG A 22 10.15 -27.14 14.01
C ARG A 22 10.03 -26.19 12.81
N LEU A 23 8.81 -25.73 12.52
CA LEU A 23 8.58 -24.76 11.44
C LEU A 23 9.30 -23.44 11.72
N LEU A 24 9.19 -22.91 12.95
CA LEU A 24 9.84 -21.67 13.38
C LEU A 24 11.36 -21.72 13.18
N ARG A 25 12.00 -22.86 13.46
CA ARG A 25 13.44 -23.03 13.25
C ARG A 25 13.85 -22.91 11.78
N ARG A 26 13.02 -23.41 10.85
CA ARG A 26 13.25 -23.29 9.40
C ARG A 26 13.03 -21.85 8.93
N LEU A 27 11.96 -21.19 9.41
CA LEU A 27 11.65 -19.80 9.06
C LEU A 27 12.73 -18.81 9.51
N LEU A 28 13.33 -19.05 10.68
CA LEU A 28 14.38 -18.20 11.25
C LEU A 28 15.80 -18.63 10.86
N ALA A 29 15.97 -19.36 9.76
CA ALA A 29 17.29 -19.71 9.25
C ALA A 29 18.07 -18.45 8.82
N PHE A 30 19.38 -18.46 9.09
CA PHE A 30 20.26 -17.34 8.73
C PHE A 30 20.41 -17.20 7.22
N ASP A 31 20.72 -18.30 6.53
CA ASP A 31 20.77 -18.32 5.08
C ASP A 31 19.33 -18.24 4.53
N PRO A 32 19.01 -17.26 3.67
CA PRO A 32 17.70 -17.19 3.01
C PRO A 32 17.35 -18.46 2.23
N LYS A 33 18.34 -19.20 1.71
CA LYS A 33 18.12 -20.44 0.95
C LYS A 33 17.64 -21.60 1.82
N ASP A 34 17.92 -21.55 3.12
CA ASP A 34 17.47 -22.56 4.08
C ASP A 34 16.04 -22.29 4.58
N ARG A 35 15.47 -21.12 4.24
CA ARG A 35 14.10 -20.76 4.61
C ARG A 35 13.13 -21.38 3.61
N PRO A 36 12.01 -21.96 4.08
CA PRO A 36 10.98 -22.45 3.19
C PRO A 36 10.31 -21.28 2.46
N SER A 37 9.76 -21.56 1.28
CA SER A 37 8.85 -20.62 0.62
C SER A 37 7.56 -20.46 1.45
N ALA A 38 6.77 -19.42 1.16
CA ALA A 38 5.46 -19.26 1.82
C ALA A 38 4.55 -20.46 1.56
N GLU A 39 4.56 -20.99 0.33
CA GLU A 39 3.80 -22.18 -0.06
C GLU A 39 4.24 -23.43 0.71
N GLU A 40 5.56 -23.68 0.80
CA GLU A 40 6.10 -24.80 1.57
C GLU A 40 5.80 -24.68 3.07
N ALA A 41 5.78 -23.46 3.60
CA ALA A 41 5.45 -23.21 5.00
C ALA A 41 3.97 -23.46 5.30
N LEU A 42 3.06 -23.05 4.41
CA LEU A 42 1.62 -23.32 4.52
C LEU A 42 1.31 -24.82 4.42
N ALA A 43 2.10 -25.58 3.66
CA ALA A 43 2.00 -27.04 3.58
C ALA A 43 2.66 -27.79 4.75
N ASP A 44 3.26 -27.11 5.74
CA ASP A 44 3.89 -27.80 6.89
C ASP A 44 2.82 -28.51 7.75
N PRO A 45 3.12 -29.72 8.28
CA PRO A 45 2.23 -30.44 9.18
C PRO A 45 1.69 -29.64 10.37
N TYR A 46 2.38 -28.58 10.79
CA TYR A 46 1.86 -27.65 11.80
C TYR A 46 0.49 -27.05 11.44
N PHE A 47 0.21 -26.82 10.15
CA PHE A 47 -1.06 -26.27 9.66
C PHE A 47 -2.06 -27.34 9.18
N ASN A 48 -1.80 -28.62 9.47
CA ASN A 48 -2.74 -29.69 9.11
C ASN A 48 -4.13 -29.43 9.69
N GLY A 49 -5.15 -29.47 8.84
CA GLY A 49 -6.55 -29.18 9.20
C GLY A 49 -6.93 -27.71 9.11
N LEU A 50 -5.97 -26.80 8.95
CA LEU A 50 -6.21 -25.37 8.68
C LEU A 50 -5.96 -25.02 7.21
N ALA A 51 -4.88 -25.56 6.62
CA ALA A 51 -4.48 -25.28 5.24
C ALA A 51 -5.56 -25.72 4.25
N LYS A 52 -5.90 -24.83 3.31
CA LYS A 52 -6.88 -25.09 2.25
C LYS A 52 -6.32 -24.63 0.91
N VAL A 53 -5.73 -25.56 0.17
CA VAL A 53 -5.11 -25.31 -1.15
C VAL A 53 -6.05 -24.54 -2.10
N GLU A 54 -7.33 -24.88 -2.12
CA GLU A 54 -8.32 -24.19 -2.98
C GLU A 54 -8.56 -22.71 -2.62
N ARG A 55 -8.26 -22.32 -1.38
CA ARG A 55 -8.40 -20.93 -0.90
C ARG A 55 -7.06 -20.20 -0.81
N GLU A 56 -5.96 -20.87 -1.12
CA GLU A 56 -4.60 -20.36 -1.04
C GLU A 56 -3.92 -20.46 -2.43
N PRO A 57 -4.52 -19.87 -3.49
CA PRO A 57 -3.92 -19.95 -4.82
C PRO A 57 -2.61 -19.15 -4.87
N SER A 58 -1.55 -19.77 -5.37
CA SER A 58 -0.30 -19.09 -5.68
C SER A 58 -0.48 -18.14 -6.86
N CYS A 59 0.01 -16.90 -6.73
CA CYS A 59 0.10 -15.99 -7.87
C CYS A 59 1.25 -16.40 -8.79
N GLN A 60 1.10 -16.16 -10.09
CA GLN A 60 2.21 -16.34 -11.02
C GLN A 60 3.34 -15.36 -10.68
N PRO A 61 4.61 -15.72 -10.90
CA PRO A 61 5.71 -14.79 -10.70
C PRO A 61 5.51 -13.51 -11.51
N ILE A 62 5.54 -12.37 -10.84
CA ILE A 62 5.42 -11.06 -11.48
C ILE A 62 6.69 -10.83 -12.31
N PRO A 63 6.57 -10.52 -13.62
CA PRO A 63 7.72 -10.27 -14.47
C PRO A 63 8.51 -9.05 -13.98
N LYS A 64 9.85 -9.10 -14.12
CA LYS A 64 10.74 -8.00 -13.69
C LYS A 64 10.42 -6.67 -14.38
N LEU A 65 9.83 -6.72 -15.58
CA LEU A 65 9.44 -5.53 -16.33
C LEU A 65 8.40 -4.70 -15.58
N GLU A 66 7.50 -5.33 -14.81
CA GLU A 66 6.52 -4.61 -13.99
C GLU A 66 7.17 -3.77 -12.90
N PHE A 67 8.40 -4.08 -12.48
CA PHE A 67 9.16 -3.31 -11.48
C PHE A 67 10.19 -2.36 -12.10
N GLU A 68 10.24 -2.22 -13.43
CA GLU A 68 11.26 -1.38 -14.09
C GLU A 68 11.13 0.11 -13.70
N PHE A 69 9.92 0.54 -13.32
CA PHE A 69 9.67 1.91 -12.88
C PHE A 69 10.47 2.29 -11.62
N GLU A 70 10.80 1.34 -10.73
CA GLU A 70 11.54 1.62 -9.48
C GLU A 70 12.98 2.07 -9.74
N GLY A 71 13.58 1.60 -10.84
CA GLY A 71 14.96 1.95 -11.22
C GLY A 71 15.09 3.31 -11.90
N ARG A 72 13.97 3.95 -12.29
CA ARG A 72 13.97 5.20 -13.04
C ARG A 72 14.14 6.38 -12.09
N ARG A 73 14.98 7.35 -12.47
CA ARG A 73 15.02 8.64 -11.79
C ARG A 73 13.87 9.49 -12.30
N VAL A 74 12.86 9.68 -11.47
CA VAL A 74 11.66 10.46 -11.78
C VAL A 74 11.58 11.69 -10.88
N THR A 75 11.09 12.79 -11.42
CA THR A 75 10.78 13.99 -10.65
C THR A 75 9.45 13.84 -9.94
N LYS A 76 9.13 14.77 -9.04
CA LYS A 76 7.84 14.81 -8.36
C LYS A 76 6.69 14.99 -9.35
N GLU A 77 6.91 15.77 -10.39
CA GLU A 77 5.95 16.05 -11.44
C GLU A 77 5.67 14.79 -12.27
N ASP A 78 6.72 14.04 -12.64
CA ASP A 78 6.58 12.77 -13.35
C ASP A 78 5.78 11.74 -12.52
N ILE A 79 6.04 11.64 -11.21
CA ILE A 79 5.28 10.74 -10.32
C ILE A 79 3.79 11.12 -10.28
N LYS A 80 3.48 12.43 -10.26
CA LYS A 80 2.07 12.88 -10.29
C LYS A 80 1.39 12.46 -11.59
N GLU A 81 2.09 12.59 -12.71
CA GLU A 81 1.60 12.20 -14.02
C GLU A 81 1.39 10.68 -14.09
N LEU A 82 2.36 9.86 -13.66
CA LEU A 82 2.24 8.40 -13.61
C LEU A 82 1.05 7.94 -12.75
N ILE A 83 0.86 8.54 -11.57
CA ILE A 83 -0.30 8.24 -10.72
C ILE A 83 -1.61 8.64 -11.42
N PHE A 84 -1.59 9.76 -12.15
CA PHE A 84 -2.77 10.22 -12.86
C PHE A 84 -3.11 9.33 -14.06
N GLU A 85 -2.11 8.86 -14.81
CA GLU A 85 -2.28 7.86 -15.87
C GLU A 85 -2.90 6.56 -15.35
N GLU A 86 -2.42 6.05 -14.20
CA GLU A 86 -3.02 4.88 -13.54
C GLU A 86 -4.49 5.14 -13.18
N ILE A 87 -4.83 6.33 -12.67
CA ILE A 87 -6.24 6.69 -12.40
C ILE A 87 -7.05 6.68 -13.69
N LEU A 88 -6.53 7.23 -14.79
CA LEU A 88 -7.25 7.27 -16.05
C LEU A 88 -7.60 5.87 -16.57
N GLU A 89 -6.74 4.88 -16.34
CA GLU A 89 -6.98 3.48 -16.73
C GLU A 89 -8.27 2.91 -16.11
N TYR A 90 -8.55 3.21 -14.84
CA TYR A 90 -9.76 2.75 -14.15
C TYR A 90 -10.98 3.67 -14.36
N HIS A 91 -10.83 4.83 -15.01
CA HIS A 91 -11.86 5.85 -15.17
C HIS A 91 -12.09 6.25 -16.65
N PRO A 92 -12.82 5.44 -17.45
CA PRO A 92 -12.92 5.61 -18.90
C PRO A 92 -13.57 6.93 -19.34
N GLN A 93 -14.45 7.52 -18.52
CA GLN A 93 -15.02 8.84 -18.78
C GLN A 93 -13.99 9.96 -18.65
N LEU A 94 -13.13 9.91 -17.62
CA LEU A 94 -12.05 10.88 -17.43
C LEU A 94 -10.99 10.73 -18.52
N LEU A 95 -10.71 9.48 -18.94
CA LEU A 95 -9.79 9.21 -20.04
C LEU A 95 -10.29 9.81 -21.36
N LYS A 96 -11.59 9.69 -21.67
CA LYS A 96 -12.18 10.30 -22.88
C LYS A 96 -12.07 11.83 -22.84
N GLU A 97 -12.35 12.45 -21.70
CA GLU A 97 -12.20 13.90 -21.52
C GLU A 97 -10.74 14.34 -21.70
N HIS A 98 -9.79 13.59 -21.13
CA HIS A 98 -8.36 13.84 -21.27
C HIS A 98 -7.87 13.71 -22.73
N ILE A 99 -8.25 12.64 -23.44
CA ILE A 99 -7.87 12.41 -24.85
C ILE A 99 -8.53 13.42 -25.80
N SER A 100 -9.76 13.85 -25.51
CA SER A 100 -10.52 14.77 -26.38
C SER A 100 -9.88 16.15 -26.55
N GLY A 101 -8.75 16.43 -25.89
CA GLY A 101 -8.07 17.71 -26.00
C GLY A 101 -8.92 18.86 -25.49
N THR A 102 -9.90 18.57 -24.62
CA THR A 102 -10.58 19.58 -23.79
C THR A 102 -9.60 20.05 -22.72
N ASP A 103 -8.45 20.53 -23.17
CA ASP A 103 -7.31 20.85 -22.34
C ASP A 103 -7.49 22.26 -21.74
N ARG A 104 -6.95 22.41 -20.52
CA ARG A 104 -6.58 23.67 -19.86
C ARG A 104 -7.49 24.43 -18.92
N ARG A 105 -8.59 23.90 -18.36
CA ARG A 105 -9.22 24.62 -17.22
C ARG A 105 -9.66 23.85 -15.99
N ASN A 106 -9.71 22.51 -16.02
CA ASN A 106 -10.32 21.77 -14.90
C ASN A 106 -9.44 20.70 -14.24
N PHE A 107 -8.13 20.64 -14.50
CA PHE A 107 -7.18 20.02 -13.54
C PHE A 107 -6.88 20.94 -12.33
N VAL A 108 -7.92 21.65 -11.87
CA VAL A 108 -8.00 22.32 -10.56
C VAL A 108 -8.42 21.30 -9.48
N HIS A 109 -8.66 20.04 -9.86
CA HIS A 109 -9.28 19.06 -9.00
C HIS A 109 -8.29 17.99 -8.53
N LEU A 110 -7.49 18.34 -7.50
CA LEU A 110 -7.47 17.60 -6.22
C LEU A 110 -6.44 18.11 -5.22
N SER A 111 -5.84 19.27 -5.42
CA SER A 111 -5.10 19.88 -4.34
C SER A 111 -6.11 20.55 -3.42
N ALA A 112 -6.71 19.76 -2.51
CA ALA A 112 -7.29 20.32 -1.29
C ALA A 112 -6.31 21.30 -0.63
N VAL A 113 -5.01 21.07 -0.84
CA VAL A 113 -3.90 21.94 -0.47
C VAL A 113 -3.91 23.29 -1.23
N ASP A 114 -4.21 23.35 -2.53
CA ASP A 114 -4.24 24.62 -3.27
C ASP A 114 -5.53 25.40 -2.99
N GLN A 115 -6.66 24.71 -2.81
CA GLN A 115 -7.87 25.34 -2.28
C GLN A 115 -7.66 25.86 -0.85
N PHE A 116 -6.93 25.11 -0.03
CA PHE A 116 -6.55 25.52 1.33
C PHE A 116 -5.59 26.71 1.32
N LYS A 117 -4.54 26.69 0.47
CA LYS A 117 -3.60 27.80 0.31
C LYS A 117 -4.28 29.06 -0.17
N LYS A 118 -5.21 28.94 -1.12
CA LYS A 118 -5.98 30.08 -1.62
C LYS A 118 -6.88 30.67 -0.51
N ARG A 119 -7.60 29.83 0.24
CA ARG A 119 -8.39 30.26 1.40
C ARG A 119 -7.54 30.85 2.53
N PHE A 120 -6.33 30.33 2.73
CA PHE A 120 -5.39 30.83 3.73
C PHE A 120 -4.85 32.22 3.35
N ALA A 121 -4.43 32.40 2.09
CA ALA A 121 -4.00 33.70 1.57
C ALA A 121 -5.12 34.76 1.62
N GLU A 122 -6.36 34.38 1.28
CA GLU A 122 -7.54 35.27 1.39
C GLU A 122 -7.85 35.67 2.84
N LEU A 123 -7.53 34.83 3.83
CA LEU A 123 -7.67 35.14 5.26
C LEU A 123 -6.52 36.02 5.78
N GLU A 124 -5.29 35.83 5.29
CA GLU A 124 -4.15 36.69 5.64
C GLU A 124 -4.32 38.12 5.10
N GLU A 125 -4.86 38.28 3.88
CA GLU A 125 -5.08 39.62 3.31
C GLU A 125 -6.26 40.37 3.95
N ASN A 126 -7.26 39.64 4.47
CA ASN A 126 -8.43 40.24 5.15
C ASN A 126 -8.26 40.31 6.69
N GLY A 127 -7.11 39.90 7.22
CA GLY A 127 -6.81 39.78 8.66
C GLY A 127 -6.48 41.08 9.37
N GLY A 128 -7.08 42.19 8.94
CA GLY A 128 -6.81 43.53 9.44
C GLY A 128 -7.97 44.17 10.20
N GLU A 129 -8.89 43.44 10.83
CA GLU A 129 -9.70 43.98 11.94
C GLU A 129 -10.52 42.90 12.68
N ASN A 130 -10.26 42.79 13.99
CA ASN A 130 -11.11 42.30 15.09
C ASN A 130 -11.69 40.87 15.06
N GLY A 131 -10.98 39.98 15.77
CA GLY A 131 -11.46 39.03 16.78
C GLY A 131 -12.85 38.38 16.64
N SER A 132 -12.87 37.13 16.17
CA SER A 132 -13.57 36.03 16.87
C SER A 132 -13.02 34.67 16.39
N ALA A 133 -12.79 33.75 17.33
CA ALA A 133 -12.30 32.41 17.03
C ALA A 133 -13.38 31.62 16.26
N VAL A 134 -13.27 31.51 14.95
CA VAL A 134 -14.15 30.67 14.13
C VAL A 134 -13.60 29.24 14.10
N SER A 135 -14.29 28.35 14.81
CA SER A 135 -14.11 26.90 14.80
C SER A 135 -14.07 26.35 13.37
N THR A 136 -12.90 25.92 12.92
CA THR A 136 -12.74 25.17 11.67
C THR A 136 -13.10 23.70 11.94
N GLN A 137 -14.40 23.40 11.94
CA GLN A 137 -14.85 22.01 11.83
C GLN A 137 -14.34 21.44 10.51
N ARG A 138 -13.30 20.61 10.58
CA ARG A 138 -12.79 19.81 9.44
C ARG A 138 -13.90 18.85 9.00
N LYS A 139 -14.73 19.26 8.06
CA LYS A 139 -15.62 18.33 7.33
C LYS A 139 -14.75 17.50 6.39
N HIS A 140 -14.45 16.28 6.82
CA HIS A 140 -13.90 15.24 5.96
C HIS A 140 -15.00 14.75 5.02
N SER A 141 -14.97 15.16 3.75
CA SER A 141 -15.75 14.54 2.70
C SER A 141 -14.94 13.39 2.11
N SER A 142 -15.25 12.16 2.49
CA SER A 142 -14.74 10.98 1.77
C SER A 142 -15.32 10.96 0.36
N LEU A 143 -14.53 10.54 -0.63
CA LEU A 143 -15.00 10.29 -1.98
C LEU A 143 -16.15 9.25 -1.95
N PRO A 144 -17.17 9.39 -2.81
CA PRO A 144 -18.26 8.43 -2.87
C PRO A 144 -17.70 7.04 -3.20
N ARG A 145 -17.88 6.08 -2.28
CA ARG A 145 -17.59 4.67 -2.54
C ARG A 145 -18.57 4.19 -3.61
N GLN A 146 -18.07 3.78 -4.77
CA GLN A 146 -18.88 2.98 -5.69
C GLN A 146 -19.24 1.68 -4.96
N SER A 147 -20.54 1.43 -4.78
CA SER A 147 -21.03 0.15 -4.27
C SER A 147 -20.80 -0.90 -5.35
N PHE A 148 -19.86 -1.81 -5.10
CA PHE A 148 -19.68 -3.01 -5.90
C PHE A 148 -20.90 -3.92 -5.64
N ASN A 149 -21.76 -4.11 -6.64
CA ASN A 149 -22.84 -5.11 -6.59
C ASN A 149 -22.33 -6.38 -7.28
N PRO A 150 -22.01 -7.46 -6.55
CA PRO A 150 -21.68 -8.73 -7.16
C PRO A 150 -22.95 -9.34 -7.77
N ARG A 151 -22.82 -9.91 -8.98
CA ARG A 151 -23.82 -10.80 -9.57
C ARG A 151 -23.72 -12.18 -8.94
#